data_AF-A0A7C2IUG1-F1
#
_entry.id   AF-A0A7C2IUG1-F1
#
_cell.length_a   1.000
_cell.length_b   1.000
_cell.length_c   1.000
_cell.angle_alpha   90.00
_cell.angle_beta   90.00
_cell.angle_gamma   90.00
#
_symmetry.space_group_name_H-M   'P 1'
#
loop_
_entity.id
_entity.type
_entity.pdbx_description
1 polymer ?
#
loop_
_entity_poly.entity_id
_entity_poly.type
_entity_poly.pdbx_seq_one_letter_code
_entity_poly.pdbx_strand_id
1 'polypeptide(L)'
;MDALIRQIQSFLSLPREARTRERREAVLQALGVPHPSRFLEEVWTSQWEAGIDRLLDPANTRIRPLETTDFHFKWALEAFNALPAPVRARLFGMKIGVNGLRGPILALLDASGVSTHEFEVVDLVALSKVHAEAAVTVRTRDGRTCQFEVSHFAPMAEELYAGAARLFHLRTATTYIHPLPDGGKILLEVPVHGMRLDAPDLSPADVRPVWPLAVRGAARHDALGDVLGTILRDPHYILTPSGEVVSIHNYELFHDIGGFRFGFVEPIFLSLWRRLRGAQPKEDRTLLRRMVEEYRTAYVEKRQAIQGRWRELEAYLTAHQQAIQDYGSEKQDWRAVVEAIRERAFRDPTRWIQTLLEAYRGSHPELPDV
;
A
#
# COMPACT_ATOMS: atom_id res chain seq x y z
N MET A 1 20.08 12.04 -23.35
CA MET A 1 18.82 12.20 -22.59
C MET A 1 18.16 13.54 -22.93
N ASP A 2 18.92 14.64 -22.94
CA ASP A 2 18.39 15.99 -23.19
C ASP A 2 17.68 16.19 -24.54
N ALA A 3 18.16 15.54 -25.61
CA ALA A 3 17.50 15.62 -26.92
C ALA A 3 16.10 14.96 -26.92
N LEU A 4 15.95 13.82 -26.25
CA LEU A 4 14.68 13.13 -26.09
C LEU A 4 13.71 13.95 -25.23
N ILE A 5 14.18 14.53 -24.12
CA ILE A 5 13.38 15.40 -23.27
C ILE A 5 12.87 16.61 -24.06
N ARG A 6 13.73 17.27 -24.84
CA ARG A 6 13.30 18.39 -25.71
C ARG A 6 12.27 17.97 -26.75
N GLN A 7 12.42 16.79 -27.36
CA GLN A 7 11.47 16.28 -28.33
C GLN A 7 10.11 16.00 -27.69
N ILE A 8 10.09 15.39 -26.50
CA ILE A 8 8.88 15.16 -25.70
C ILE A 8 8.23 16.50 -25.32
N GLN A 9 9.00 17.47 -24.83
CA GLN A 9 8.49 18.79 -24.47
C GLN A 9 7.88 19.52 -25.68
N SER A 10 8.56 19.47 -26.83
CA SER A 10 8.03 20.05 -28.07
C SER A 10 6.76 19.35 -28.57
N PHE A 11 6.60 18.06 -28.29
CA PHE A 11 5.37 17.34 -28.59
C PHE A 11 4.24 17.73 -27.62
N LEU A 12 4.53 17.80 -26.32
CA LEU A 12 3.56 18.15 -25.29
C LEU A 12 3.15 19.63 -25.29
N SER A 13 3.98 20.53 -25.83
CA SER A 13 3.62 21.94 -26.00
C SER A 13 2.54 22.16 -27.06
N LEU A 14 2.26 21.15 -27.89
CA LEU A 14 1.16 21.20 -28.86
C LEU A 14 -0.19 21.04 -28.15
N PRO A 15 -1.24 21.73 -28.64
CA PRO A 15 -2.61 21.44 -28.20
C PRO A 15 -2.97 19.99 -28.54
N ARG A 16 -3.90 19.39 -27.78
CA ARG A 16 -4.21 17.95 -27.85
C ARG A 16 -4.58 17.51 -29.26
N GLU A 17 -5.32 18.35 -29.99
CA GLU A 17 -5.79 18.10 -31.36
C GLU A 17 -4.65 18.07 -32.37
N ALA A 18 -3.53 18.76 -32.08
CA ALA A 18 -2.34 18.80 -32.92
C ALA A 18 -1.32 17.69 -32.57
N ARG A 19 -1.57 16.89 -31.54
CA ARG A 19 -0.76 15.71 -31.18
C ARG A 19 -1.20 14.50 -31.99
N THR A 20 -0.98 14.60 -33.31
CA THR A 20 -1.36 13.57 -34.27
C THR A 20 -0.67 12.24 -33.97
N ARG A 21 -1.27 11.15 -34.46
CA ARG A 21 -0.73 9.80 -34.34
C ARG A 21 0.73 9.71 -34.81
N GLU A 22 1.04 10.23 -35.99
CA GLU A 22 2.40 10.25 -36.54
C GLU A 22 3.43 10.92 -35.60
N ARG A 23 3.04 12.04 -34.98
CA ARG A 23 3.92 12.75 -34.02
C ARG A 23 4.15 11.93 -32.76
N ARG A 24 3.11 11.25 -32.27
CA ARG A 24 3.22 10.36 -31.10
C ARG A 24 4.09 9.15 -31.41
N GLU A 25 3.94 8.55 -32.60
CA GLU A 25 4.80 7.46 -33.08
C GLU A 25 6.28 7.89 -33.14
N ALA A 26 6.57 9.09 -33.65
CA ALA A 26 7.94 9.61 -33.71
C ALA A 26 8.58 9.78 -32.31
N VAL A 27 7.82 10.24 -31.32
CA VAL A 27 8.30 10.38 -29.94
C VAL A 27 8.52 9.00 -29.29
N LEU A 28 7.58 8.07 -29.47
CA LEU A 28 7.70 6.70 -28.96
C LEU A 28 8.87 5.96 -29.62
N GLN A 29 9.12 6.18 -30.91
CA GLN A 29 10.28 5.65 -31.61
C GLN A 29 11.59 6.19 -31.02
N ALA A 30 11.67 7.51 -30.78
CA ALA A 30 12.83 8.13 -30.15
C ALA A 30 13.08 7.64 -28.72
N LEU A 31 12.01 7.31 -27.99
CA LEU A 31 12.08 6.69 -26.66
C LEU A 31 12.65 5.26 -26.72
N GLY A 32 12.47 4.56 -27.85
CA GLY A 32 12.95 3.20 -28.11
C GLY A 32 11.85 2.14 -28.17
N VAL A 33 10.59 2.52 -28.35
CA VAL A 33 9.47 1.57 -28.52
C VAL A 33 9.65 0.82 -29.85
N PRO A 34 9.73 -0.53 -29.87
CA PRO A 34 10.06 -1.28 -31.09
C PRO A 34 9.02 -1.16 -32.22
N HIS A 35 7.74 -1.09 -31.87
CA HIS A 35 6.63 -0.97 -32.83
C HIS A 35 5.62 0.09 -32.36
N PRO A 36 5.94 1.40 -32.50
CA PRO A 36 5.12 2.48 -31.96
C PRO A 36 3.66 2.45 -32.44
N SER A 37 3.45 2.19 -33.73
CA SER A 37 2.11 2.14 -34.32
C SER A 37 1.26 1.02 -33.71
N ARG A 38 1.85 -0.18 -33.49
CA ARG A 38 1.17 -1.29 -32.82
C ARG A 38 0.87 -0.98 -31.37
N PHE A 39 1.82 -0.37 -30.65
CA PHE A 39 1.62 0.02 -29.26
C PHE A 39 0.48 1.04 -29.08
N LEU A 40 0.33 1.97 -30.02
CA LEU A 40 -0.82 2.89 -30.05
C LEU A 40 -2.14 2.18 -30.36
N GLU A 41 -2.09 1.16 -31.21
CA GLU A 41 -3.25 0.36 -31.60
C GLU A 41 -3.63 -0.72 -30.58
N GLU A 42 -2.74 -1.09 -29.67
CA GLU A 42 -2.99 -2.18 -28.72
C GLU A 42 -4.25 -1.93 -27.87
N VAL A 43 -4.49 -0.67 -27.52
CA VAL A 43 -5.71 -0.23 -26.84
C VAL A 43 -6.35 0.89 -27.66
N TRP A 44 -7.29 0.52 -28.53
CA TRP A 44 -7.98 1.45 -29.44
C TRP A 44 -8.99 2.38 -28.73
N THR A 45 -8.51 3.23 -27.82
CA THR A 45 -9.34 4.23 -27.14
C THR A 45 -8.68 5.60 -27.11
N SER A 46 -9.49 6.67 -27.13
CA SER A 46 -8.99 8.04 -26.96
C SER A 46 -8.43 8.30 -25.55
N GLN A 47 -8.82 7.48 -24.56
CA GLN A 47 -8.25 7.48 -23.22
C GLN A 47 -6.83 6.92 -23.21
N TRP A 48 -6.53 5.91 -24.03
CA TRP A 48 -5.19 5.34 -24.15
C TRP A 48 -4.19 6.35 -24.71
N GLU A 49 -4.55 7.08 -25.77
CA GLU A 49 -3.69 8.12 -26.33
C GLU A 49 -3.42 9.24 -25.32
N ALA A 50 -4.43 9.67 -24.57
CA ALA A 50 -4.27 10.62 -23.48
C ALA A 50 -3.42 10.06 -22.34
N GLY A 51 -3.58 8.76 -22.03
CA GLY A 51 -2.75 8.01 -21.11
C GLY A 51 -1.28 8.06 -21.49
N ILE A 52 -0.97 7.79 -22.76
CA ILE A 52 0.40 7.86 -23.29
C ILE A 52 0.98 9.26 -23.19
N ASP A 53 0.20 10.30 -23.50
CA ASP A 53 0.66 11.67 -23.32
C ASP A 53 1.05 11.96 -21.86
N ARG A 54 0.26 11.47 -20.90
CA ARG A 54 0.60 11.57 -19.46
C ARG A 54 1.85 10.76 -19.09
N LEU A 55 2.02 9.56 -19.66
CA LEU A 55 3.25 8.77 -19.44
C LEU A 55 4.49 9.50 -19.96
N LEU A 56 4.37 10.15 -21.12
CA LEU A 56 5.46 10.90 -21.73
C LEU A 56 5.79 12.17 -20.96
N ASP A 57 4.81 12.79 -20.30
CA ASP A 57 4.99 14.02 -19.52
C ASP A 57 5.92 13.81 -18.30
N PRO A 58 7.10 14.44 -18.26
CA PRO A 58 8.00 14.36 -17.11
C PRO A 58 7.43 15.00 -15.84
N ALA A 59 6.49 15.96 -15.95
CA ALA A 59 5.85 16.59 -14.80
C ALA A 59 4.77 15.70 -14.17
N ASN A 60 4.22 14.75 -14.93
CA ASN A 60 3.23 13.80 -14.42
C ASN A 60 3.92 12.55 -13.87
N THR A 61 3.78 12.28 -12.58
CA THR A 61 4.42 11.12 -11.94
C THR A 61 3.60 9.82 -11.99
N ARG A 62 2.38 9.86 -12.53
CA ARG A 62 1.52 8.67 -12.69
C ARG A 62 2.10 7.71 -13.72
N ILE A 63 2.06 6.43 -13.40
CA ILE A 63 2.63 5.36 -14.25
C ILE A 63 1.55 4.53 -14.91
N ARG A 64 0.32 4.52 -14.38
CA ARG A 64 -0.78 3.83 -15.01
C ARG A 64 -1.27 4.64 -16.22
N PRO A 65 -1.31 4.04 -17.42
CA PRO A 65 -1.83 4.72 -18.60
C PRO A 65 -3.34 5.03 -18.46
N LEU A 66 -4.09 4.10 -17.88
CA LEU A 66 -5.52 4.18 -17.60
C LEU A 66 -5.81 3.96 -16.11
N GLU A 67 -6.94 4.47 -15.63
CA GLU A 67 -7.39 4.25 -14.25
C GLU A 67 -7.97 2.85 -14.07
N THR A 68 -7.98 2.33 -12.84
CA THR A 68 -8.49 0.97 -12.53
C THR A 68 -9.99 0.79 -12.81
N THR A 69 -10.73 1.89 -12.94
CA THR A 69 -12.16 1.91 -13.30
C THR A 69 -12.41 1.82 -14.80
N ASP A 70 -11.38 2.01 -15.64
CA ASP A 70 -11.49 1.88 -17.08
C ASP A 70 -11.62 0.41 -17.48
N PHE A 71 -12.55 0.11 -18.39
CA PHE A 71 -12.75 -1.24 -18.90
C PHE A 71 -11.49 -1.81 -19.54
N HIS A 72 -10.68 -0.98 -20.20
CA HIS A 72 -9.46 -1.40 -20.88
C HIS A 72 -8.20 -1.37 -19.99
N PHE A 73 -8.36 -1.11 -18.69
CA PHE A 73 -7.26 -0.97 -17.75
C PHE A 73 -6.25 -2.12 -17.81
N LYS A 74 -6.73 -3.37 -17.79
CA LYS A 74 -5.86 -4.55 -17.79
C LYS A 74 -5.06 -4.67 -19.09
N TRP A 75 -5.68 -4.45 -20.25
CA TRP A 75 -4.97 -4.46 -21.54
C TRP A 75 -3.95 -3.33 -21.64
N ALA A 76 -4.29 -2.13 -21.18
CA ALA A 76 -3.36 -1.01 -21.12
C ALA A 76 -2.13 -1.31 -20.24
N LEU A 77 -2.34 -1.98 -19.12
CA LEU A 77 -1.27 -2.41 -18.22
C LEU A 77 -0.39 -3.48 -18.85
N GLU A 78 -0.98 -4.49 -19.50
CA GLU A 78 -0.27 -5.53 -20.23
C GLU A 78 0.55 -4.94 -21.39
N ALA A 79 -0.05 -4.05 -22.17
CA ALA A 79 0.62 -3.34 -23.26
C ALA A 79 1.84 -2.55 -22.77
N PHE A 80 1.68 -1.81 -21.67
CA PHE A 80 2.77 -1.06 -21.05
C PHE A 80 3.89 -1.99 -20.55
N ASN A 81 3.53 -3.06 -19.85
CA ASN A 81 4.48 -4.04 -19.30
C ASN A 81 5.12 -4.93 -20.37
N ALA A 82 4.61 -4.94 -21.60
CA ALA A 82 5.23 -5.60 -22.75
C ALA A 82 6.35 -4.78 -23.40
N LEU A 83 6.46 -3.46 -23.12
CA LEU A 83 7.56 -2.63 -23.61
C LEU A 83 8.91 -3.12 -23.08
N PRO A 84 10.04 -2.94 -23.80
CA PRO A 84 11.35 -3.31 -23.26
C PRO A 84 11.66 -2.55 -21.94
N ALA A 85 12.24 -3.23 -20.95
CA ALA A 85 12.62 -2.62 -19.67
C ALA A 85 13.40 -1.29 -19.79
N PRO A 86 14.37 -1.12 -20.72
CA PRO A 86 15.06 0.15 -20.91
C PRO A 86 14.13 1.31 -21.33
N VAL A 87 13.04 1.03 -22.05
CA VAL A 87 12.03 2.03 -22.43
C VAL A 87 11.25 2.48 -21.20
N ARG A 88 10.78 1.52 -20.39
CA ARG A 88 10.03 1.80 -19.15
C ARG A 88 10.88 2.52 -18.11
N ALA A 89 12.14 2.11 -17.97
CA ALA A 89 13.12 2.77 -17.12
C ALA A 89 13.37 4.23 -17.52
N ARG A 90 13.48 4.51 -18.82
CA ARG A 90 13.61 5.89 -19.34
C ARG A 90 12.39 6.74 -19.01
N LEU A 91 11.17 6.19 -19.16
CA LEU A 91 9.93 6.90 -18.82
C LEU A 91 9.91 7.34 -17.36
N PHE A 92 10.30 6.46 -16.42
CA PHE A 92 10.41 6.85 -15.02
C PHE A 92 11.57 7.81 -14.78
N GLY A 93 12.74 7.53 -15.36
CA GLY A 93 13.96 8.31 -15.16
C GLY A 93 13.79 9.79 -15.51
N MET A 94 13.02 10.11 -16.55
CA MET A 94 12.70 11.50 -16.91
C MET A 94 11.87 12.23 -15.84
N LYS A 95 11.02 11.51 -15.11
CA LYS A 95 10.14 12.07 -14.07
C LYS A 95 10.93 12.38 -12.78
N ILE A 96 12.02 11.67 -12.50
CA ILE A 96 12.78 11.81 -11.25
C ILE A 96 13.32 13.24 -11.07
N GLY A 97 13.97 13.78 -12.11
CA GLY A 97 14.61 15.10 -12.03
C GLY A 97 13.61 16.23 -11.87
N VAL A 98 12.55 16.22 -12.69
CA VAL A 98 11.52 17.28 -12.72
C VAL A 98 10.74 17.35 -11.41
N ASN A 99 10.53 16.21 -10.76
CA ASN A 99 9.74 16.14 -9.52
C ASN A 99 10.60 16.09 -8.26
N GLY A 100 11.93 16.25 -8.36
CA GLY A 100 12.82 16.24 -7.19
C GLY A 100 12.89 14.90 -6.45
N LEU A 101 12.59 13.78 -7.11
CA LEU A 101 12.47 12.46 -6.46
C LEU A 101 13.82 11.81 -6.13
N ARG A 102 14.94 12.37 -6.62
CA ARG A 102 16.26 11.75 -6.42
C ARG A 102 16.63 11.63 -4.94
N GLY A 103 16.48 12.72 -4.17
CA GLY A 103 16.75 12.72 -2.72
C GLY A 103 15.86 11.74 -1.94
N PRO A 104 14.52 11.81 -2.11
CA PRO A 104 13.57 10.85 -1.56
C PRO A 104 13.92 9.38 -1.84
N ILE A 105 14.26 9.05 -3.10
CA ILE A 105 14.63 7.67 -3.47
C ILE A 105 15.93 7.27 -2.77
N LEU A 106 16.95 8.14 -2.72
CA LEU A 106 18.19 7.84 -1.99
C LEU A 106 17.94 7.61 -0.50
N ALA A 107 17.15 8.46 0.15
CA ALA A 107 16.79 8.29 1.56
C ALA A 107 16.01 6.98 1.81
N LEU A 108 15.14 6.59 0.88
CA LEU A 108 14.41 5.32 0.94
C LEU A 108 15.37 4.12 0.82
N LEU A 109 16.34 4.18 -0.10
CA LEU A 109 17.35 3.15 -0.27
C LEU A 109 18.27 3.05 0.96
N ASP A 110 18.73 4.17 1.51
CA ASP A 110 19.51 4.22 2.76
C ASP A 110 18.73 3.55 3.90
N ALA A 111 17.44 3.88 4.07
CA ALA A 111 16.58 3.29 5.10
C ALA A 111 16.34 1.78 4.90
N SER A 112 16.44 1.28 3.67
CA SER A 112 16.39 -0.15 3.34
C SER A 112 17.72 -0.89 3.57
N GLY A 113 18.77 -0.20 4.04
CA GLY A 113 20.12 -0.76 4.21
C GLY A 113 20.95 -0.80 2.93
N VAL A 114 20.47 -0.17 1.85
CA VAL A 114 21.17 -0.05 0.56
C VAL A 114 21.75 1.36 0.45
N SER A 115 22.70 1.67 1.34
CA SER A 115 23.25 3.03 1.34
C SER A 115 24.07 3.32 0.09
N THR A 116 23.74 4.43 -0.58
CA THR A 116 24.33 4.82 -1.86
C THR A 116 24.18 6.32 -2.09
N HIS A 117 25.06 6.90 -2.90
CA HIS A 117 24.93 8.29 -3.39
C HIS A 117 24.32 8.37 -4.79
N GLU A 118 24.26 7.23 -5.50
CA GLU A 118 23.78 7.16 -6.87
C GLU A 118 23.01 5.86 -7.14
N PHE A 119 22.05 5.95 -8.05
CA PHE A 119 21.31 4.82 -8.58
C PHE A 119 20.95 5.08 -10.05
N GLU A 120 20.71 3.99 -10.77
CA GLU A 120 20.08 4.00 -12.09
C GLU A 120 18.74 3.26 -12.01
N VAL A 121 17.76 3.72 -12.78
CA VAL A 121 16.51 2.97 -12.97
C VAL A 121 16.77 1.90 -14.02
N VAL A 122 16.54 0.64 -13.66
CA VAL A 122 16.74 -0.53 -14.53
C VAL A 122 15.44 -0.94 -15.18
N ASP A 123 14.35 -0.87 -14.42
CA ASP A 123 13.03 -1.25 -14.88
C ASP A 123 11.94 -0.53 -14.08
N LEU A 124 10.75 -0.52 -14.67
CA LEU A 124 9.51 -0.02 -14.12
C LEU A 124 8.40 -0.94 -14.60
N VAL A 125 7.62 -1.49 -13.68
CA VAL A 125 6.47 -2.36 -13.98
C VAL A 125 5.21 -1.69 -13.44
N ALA A 126 4.20 -1.48 -14.28
CA ALA A 126 2.89 -1.01 -13.83
C ALA A 126 2.14 -2.14 -13.12
N LEU A 127 1.54 -1.84 -11.97
CA LEU A 127 0.85 -2.80 -11.10
C LEU A 127 -0.66 -2.61 -11.17
N SER A 128 -1.39 -3.73 -11.17
CA SER A 128 -2.85 -3.76 -11.17
C SER A 128 -3.48 -3.59 -9.78
N LYS A 129 -2.65 -3.46 -8.75
CA LYS A 129 -3.06 -3.26 -7.35
C LYS A 129 -3.68 -1.87 -7.21
N VAL A 130 -4.68 -1.64 -6.36
CA VAL A 130 -5.20 -0.28 -6.13
C VAL A 130 -4.15 0.58 -5.43
N HIS A 131 -3.51 0.01 -4.41
CA HIS A 131 -2.60 0.69 -3.49
C HIS A 131 -1.20 1.03 -4.02
N ALA A 132 -0.76 0.41 -5.10
CA ALA A 132 0.56 0.65 -5.68
C ALA A 132 0.44 0.73 -7.20
N GLU A 133 0.92 1.82 -7.80
CA GLU A 133 0.83 2.06 -9.24
C GLU A 133 1.88 1.34 -10.03
N ALA A 134 3.09 1.30 -9.48
CA ALA A 134 4.23 0.72 -10.16
C ALA A 134 5.26 0.18 -9.18
N ALA A 135 6.03 -0.79 -9.62
CA ALA A 135 7.26 -1.21 -8.97
C ALA A 135 8.45 -0.76 -9.81
N VAL A 136 9.37 -0.04 -9.19
CA VAL A 136 10.59 0.48 -9.80
C VAL A 136 11.75 -0.38 -9.33
N THR A 137 12.53 -0.90 -10.27
CA THR A 137 13.81 -1.56 -9.95
C THR A 137 14.93 -0.59 -10.23
N VAL A 138 15.76 -0.34 -9.22
CA VAL A 138 16.97 0.47 -9.32
C VAL A 138 18.20 -0.37 -9.10
N ARG A 139 19.31 0.03 -9.70
CA ARG A 139 20.63 -0.53 -9.47
C ARG A 139 21.55 0.54 -8.91
N THR A 140 22.23 0.20 -7.82
CA THR A 140 23.25 1.05 -7.22
C THR A 140 24.59 0.85 -7.92
N ARG A 141 25.54 1.76 -7.70
CA ARG A 141 26.85 1.75 -8.38
C ARG A 141 27.66 0.47 -8.12
N ASP A 142 27.47 -0.17 -6.96
CA ASP A 142 28.08 -1.45 -6.59
C ASP A 142 27.38 -2.67 -7.22
N GLY A 143 26.37 -2.46 -8.07
CA GLY A 143 25.65 -3.49 -8.79
C GLY A 143 24.48 -4.11 -8.02
N ARG A 144 24.22 -3.72 -6.76
CA ARG A 144 23.05 -4.21 -6.03
C ARG A 144 21.76 -3.67 -6.66
N THR A 145 20.75 -4.52 -6.73
CA THR A 145 19.43 -4.15 -7.21
C THR A 145 18.47 -4.04 -6.04
N CYS A 146 17.69 -2.96 -6.00
CA CYS A 146 16.63 -2.74 -5.03
C CYS A 146 15.33 -2.42 -5.76
N GLN A 147 14.20 -2.80 -5.16
CA GLN A 147 12.89 -2.48 -5.66
C GLN A 147 12.19 -1.53 -4.69
N PHE A 148 11.45 -0.56 -5.21
CA PHE A 148 10.47 0.21 -4.44
C PHE A 148 9.17 0.34 -5.23
N GLU A 149 8.06 0.47 -4.52
CA GLU A 149 6.75 0.75 -5.11
C GLU A 149 6.46 2.26 -5.09
N VAL A 150 5.71 2.70 -6.08
CA VAL A 150 5.24 4.08 -6.24
C VAL A 150 3.73 4.07 -6.11
N SER A 151 3.18 4.97 -5.31
CA SER A 151 1.74 5.14 -5.14
C SER A 151 1.35 6.60 -5.00
N HIS A 152 0.17 6.93 -5.47
CA HIS A 152 -0.49 8.21 -5.22
C HIS A 152 -1.82 8.01 -4.46
N PHE A 153 -2.07 6.77 -4.01
CA PHE A 153 -3.28 6.41 -3.28
C PHE A 153 -3.10 6.75 -1.81
N ALA A 154 -3.87 7.73 -1.33
CA ALA A 154 -3.90 8.21 0.06
C ALA A 154 -2.55 8.22 0.82
N PRO A 155 -1.48 8.90 0.33
CA PRO A 155 -0.18 8.91 1.00
C PRO A 155 -0.26 9.38 2.47
N MET A 156 -1.16 10.32 2.78
CA MET A 156 -1.32 10.85 4.14
C MET A 156 -1.85 9.81 5.13
N ALA A 157 -2.68 8.87 4.69
CA ALA A 157 -3.17 7.81 5.56
C ALA A 157 -2.02 6.89 5.99
N GLU A 158 -1.14 6.52 5.05
CA GLU A 158 0.04 5.72 5.37
C GLU A 158 0.96 6.45 6.35
N GLU A 159 1.15 7.77 6.20
CA GLU A 159 1.92 8.59 7.14
C GLU A 159 1.35 8.55 8.56
N LEU A 160 0.04 8.79 8.64
CA LEU A 160 -0.70 8.89 9.90
C LEU A 160 -0.70 7.55 10.64
N TYR A 161 -0.90 6.45 9.91
CA TYR A 161 -0.84 5.12 10.48
C TYR A 161 0.59 4.79 10.93
N ALA A 162 1.59 4.98 10.07
CA ALA A 162 2.99 4.66 10.39
C ALA A 162 3.51 5.48 11.58
N GLY A 163 3.14 6.76 11.67
CA GLY A 163 3.49 7.60 12.81
C GLY A 163 2.83 7.14 14.11
N ALA A 164 1.54 6.82 14.09
CA ALA A 164 0.86 6.25 15.25
C ALA A 164 1.43 4.88 15.65
N ALA A 165 1.74 4.02 14.68
CA ALA A 165 2.35 2.70 14.89
C ALA A 165 3.70 2.80 15.61
N ARG A 166 4.54 3.78 15.24
CA ARG A 166 5.84 4.04 15.90
C ARG A 166 5.70 4.37 17.38
N LEU A 167 4.65 5.12 17.77
CA LEU A 167 4.41 5.41 19.19
C LEU A 167 4.25 4.12 19.99
N PHE A 168 3.66 3.07 19.41
CA PHE A 168 3.36 1.80 20.07
C PHE A 168 4.31 0.66 19.72
N HIS A 169 5.48 0.98 19.16
CA HIS A 169 6.51 0.03 18.73
C HIS A 169 5.97 -1.05 17.78
N LEU A 170 5.08 -0.65 16.87
CA LEU A 170 4.57 -1.50 15.80
C LEU A 170 5.31 -1.17 14.50
N ARG A 171 5.69 -2.22 13.77
CA ARG A 171 6.49 -2.08 12.55
C ARG A 171 5.56 -1.89 11.35
N THR A 172 5.85 -0.91 10.52
CA THR A 172 5.19 -0.70 9.22
C THR A 172 6.20 -0.80 8.09
N ALA A 173 5.73 -0.80 6.84
CA ALA A 173 6.62 -0.65 5.70
C ALA A 173 7.46 0.64 5.82
N THR A 174 8.67 0.61 5.26
CA THR A 174 9.50 1.80 5.13
C THR A 174 8.96 2.64 3.98
N THR A 175 8.41 3.79 4.33
CA THR A 175 7.75 4.70 3.38
C THR A 175 8.37 6.09 3.39
N TYR A 176 8.27 6.76 2.25
CA TYR A 176 8.65 8.16 2.10
C TYR A 176 7.55 8.88 1.32
N ILE A 177 7.07 10.00 1.84
CA ILE A 177 6.06 10.83 1.18
C ILE A 177 6.72 12.09 0.69
N HIS A 178 6.59 12.36 -0.60
CA HIS A 178 7.18 13.51 -1.25
C HIS A 178 6.09 14.42 -1.81
N PRO A 179 6.09 15.72 -1.47
CA PRO A 179 5.21 16.69 -2.10
C PRO A 179 5.66 16.96 -3.54
N LEU A 180 4.71 16.95 -4.47
CA LEU A 180 4.94 17.22 -5.87
C LEU A 180 4.74 18.71 -6.20
N PRO A 181 5.38 19.22 -7.27
CA PRO A 181 5.23 20.62 -7.68
C PRO A 181 3.80 21.05 -8.02
N ASP A 182 2.94 20.11 -8.41
CA ASP A 182 1.52 20.34 -8.72
C ASP A 182 0.61 20.37 -7.48
N GLY A 183 1.18 20.27 -6.28
CA GLY A 183 0.46 20.18 -5.01
C GLY A 183 0.01 18.76 -4.65
N GLY A 184 0.21 17.78 -5.53
CA GLY A 184 0.00 16.37 -5.25
C GLY A 184 1.04 15.81 -4.28
N LYS A 185 0.86 14.55 -3.88
CA LYS A 185 1.82 13.81 -3.06
C LYS A 185 2.06 12.45 -3.69
N ILE A 186 3.30 11.98 -3.63
CA ILE A 186 3.70 10.65 -4.06
C ILE A 186 4.26 9.90 -2.86
N LEU A 187 3.84 8.65 -2.71
CA LEU A 187 4.34 7.70 -1.75
C LEU A 187 5.34 6.79 -2.44
N LEU A 188 6.51 6.64 -1.83
CA LEU A 188 7.51 5.65 -2.20
C LEU A 188 7.61 4.64 -1.05
N GLU A 189 7.56 3.36 -1.36
CA GLU A 189 7.52 2.30 -0.35
C GLU A 189 8.53 1.20 -0.70
N VAL A 190 9.30 0.72 0.27
CA VAL A 190 10.15 -0.47 0.09
C VAL A 190 9.32 -1.72 0.39
N PRO A 191 9.17 -2.64 -0.58
CA PRO A 191 8.52 -3.92 -0.34
C PRO A 191 9.18 -4.65 0.82
N VAL A 192 8.35 -5.04 1.79
CA VAL A 192 8.83 -5.79 2.96
C VAL A 192 9.06 -7.24 2.55
N HIS A 193 10.26 -7.76 2.82
CA HIS A 193 10.55 -9.17 2.60
C HIS A 193 9.96 -10.04 3.72
N GLY A 194 9.15 -11.02 3.35
CA GLY A 194 8.59 -11.98 4.29
C GLY A 194 7.40 -12.75 3.73
N MET A 195 6.76 -13.52 4.61
CA MET A 195 5.56 -14.30 4.31
C MET A 195 4.33 -13.42 4.44
N ARG A 196 3.64 -13.20 3.31
CA ARG A 196 2.38 -12.46 3.27
C ARG A 196 1.24 -13.31 3.83
N LEU A 197 0.69 -12.94 4.98
CA LEU A 197 -0.19 -13.78 5.81
C LEU A 197 -1.59 -14.02 5.20
N ASP A 198 -2.03 -13.16 4.29
CA ASP A 198 -3.28 -13.26 3.55
C ASP A 198 -3.12 -13.99 2.20
N ALA A 199 -1.91 -14.38 1.81
CA ALA A 199 -1.67 -14.92 0.47
C ALA A 199 -2.42 -16.25 0.24
N PRO A 200 -3.17 -16.39 -0.87
CA PRO A 200 -4.05 -17.55 -1.11
C PRO A 200 -3.28 -18.87 -1.19
N ASP A 201 -2.03 -18.83 -1.62
CA ASP A 201 -1.13 -19.95 -1.85
C ASP A 201 -0.29 -20.38 -0.64
N LEU A 202 -0.46 -19.75 0.54
CA LEU A 202 0.21 -20.20 1.76
C LEU A 202 -0.15 -21.64 2.11
N SER A 203 0.87 -22.50 2.19
CA SER A 203 0.69 -23.90 2.57
C SER A 203 0.57 -24.07 4.09
N PRO A 204 -0.06 -25.15 4.57
CA PRO A 204 -0.09 -25.46 6.00
C PRO A 204 1.32 -25.63 6.59
N ALA A 205 2.29 -26.09 5.80
CA ALA A 205 3.67 -26.29 6.24
C ALA A 205 4.39 -24.97 6.54
N ASP A 206 4.11 -23.93 5.75
CA ASP A 206 4.68 -22.59 5.94
C ASP A 206 4.13 -21.92 7.20
N VAL A 207 2.81 -22.05 7.41
CA VAL A 207 2.10 -21.36 8.50
C VAL A 207 2.29 -22.05 9.85
N ARG A 208 2.31 -23.39 9.90
CA ARG A 208 2.32 -24.18 11.14
C ARG A 208 3.42 -23.80 12.14
N PRO A 209 4.70 -23.56 11.74
CA PRO A 209 5.74 -23.19 12.70
C PRO A 209 5.59 -21.76 13.23
N VAL A 210 4.91 -20.87 12.51
CA VAL A 210 4.95 -19.43 12.77
C VAL A 210 3.61 -18.82 13.16
N TRP A 211 2.51 -19.58 13.12
CA TRP A 211 1.18 -19.05 13.43
C TRP A 211 1.10 -18.29 14.76
N PRO A 212 1.77 -18.67 15.87
CA PRO A 212 1.64 -17.92 17.12
C PRO A 212 2.21 -16.50 17.00
N LEU A 213 3.30 -16.33 16.24
CA LEU A 213 3.90 -15.02 15.98
C LEU A 213 3.01 -14.19 15.08
N ALA A 214 2.50 -14.80 14.01
CA ALA A 214 1.59 -14.17 13.05
C ALA A 214 0.32 -13.65 13.75
N VAL A 215 -0.34 -14.50 14.54
CA VAL A 215 -1.58 -14.15 15.25
C VAL A 215 -1.36 -13.02 16.25
N ARG A 216 -0.33 -13.11 17.10
CA ARG A 216 -0.05 -12.05 18.10
C ARG A 216 0.36 -10.74 17.45
N GLY A 217 1.18 -10.78 16.41
CA GLY A 217 1.66 -9.58 15.72
C GLY A 217 0.53 -8.86 15.01
N ALA A 218 -0.30 -9.59 14.26
CA ALA A 218 -1.50 -9.06 13.63
C ALA A 218 -2.48 -8.47 14.64
N ALA A 219 -2.76 -9.18 15.75
CA ALA A 219 -3.66 -8.70 16.81
C ALA A 219 -3.25 -7.32 17.37
N ARG A 220 -1.93 -7.06 17.45
CA ARG A 220 -1.39 -5.77 17.90
C ARG A 220 -1.61 -4.66 16.87
N HIS A 221 -1.49 -4.98 15.57
CA HIS A 221 -1.83 -4.03 14.51
C HIS A 221 -3.34 -3.80 14.41
N ASP A 222 -4.16 -4.85 14.53
CA ASP A 222 -5.62 -4.77 14.57
C ASP A 222 -6.08 -3.89 15.74
N ALA A 223 -5.45 -3.99 16.91
CA ALA A 223 -5.72 -3.13 18.06
C ALA A 223 -5.51 -1.63 17.75
N LEU A 224 -4.46 -1.27 17.00
CA LEU A 224 -4.24 0.10 16.57
C LEU A 224 -5.18 0.51 15.43
N GLY A 225 -5.38 -0.35 14.44
CA GLY A 225 -6.29 -0.13 13.31
C GLY A 225 -7.72 0.14 13.78
N ASP A 226 -8.18 -0.61 14.78
CA ASP A 226 -9.50 -0.43 15.39
C ASP A 226 -9.62 0.89 16.16
N VAL A 227 -8.54 1.41 16.73
CA VAL A 227 -8.52 2.77 17.32
C VAL A 227 -8.62 3.82 16.22
N LEU A 228 -7.80 3.70 15.19
CA LEU A 228 -7.70 4.67 14.10
C LEU A 228 -8.87 4.62 13.12
N GLY A 229 -9.66 3.55 13.09
CA GLY A 229 -10.79 3.43 12.17
C GLY A 229 -10.39 2.91 10.78
N THR A 230 -9.53 1.89 10.70
CA THR A 230 -9.08 1.32 9.42
C THR A 230 -10.16 0.44 8.76
N ILE A 231 -10.54 0.71 7.50
CA ILE A 231 -11.54 -0.11 6.74
C ILE A 231 -10.91 -1.33 6.07
N LEU A 232 -9.71 -1.20 5.51
CA LEU A 232 -9.04 -2.33 4.85
C LEU A 232 -8.51 -3.31 5.89
N ARG A 233 -9.40 -4.15 6.45
CA ARG A 233 -9.07 -5.28 7.32
C ARG A 233 -8.65 -6.53 6.55
N ASP A 234 -8.42 -6.45 5.24
CA ASP A 234 -7.75 -7.52 4.49
C ASP A 234 -6.27 -7.35 4.78
N PRO A 235 -5.77 -7.98 5.85
CA PRO A 235 -4.61 -7.41 6.48
C PRO A 235 -3.44 -7.74 5.58
N HIS A 236 -2.85 -6.69 5.03
CA HIS A 236 -1.56 -6.78 4.38
C HIS A 236 -0.50 -6.89 5.47
N TYR A 237 -0.51 -8.03 6.16
CA TYR A 237 0.50 -8.37 7.16
C TYR A 237 1.56 -9.22 6.49
N ILE A 238 2.81 -8.80 6.67
CA ILE A 238 3.98 -9.58 6.29
C ILE A 238 4.67 -10.04 7.57
N LEU A 239 4.80 -11.35 7.72
CA LEU A 239 5.68 -11.93 8.72
C LEU A 239 7.09 -12.01 8.16
N THR A 240 7.98 -11.21 8.72
CA THR A 240 9.39 -11.16 8.36
C THR A 240 10.15 -12.42 8.81
N PRO A 241 11.30 -12.74 8.21
CA PRO A 241 12.15 -13.84 8.67
C PRO A 241 12.61 -13.72 10.13
N SER A 242 12.68 -12.50 10.68
CA SER A 242 12.99 -12.25 12.10
C SER A 242 11.81 -12.53 13.05
N GLY A 243 10.64 -12.89 12.53
CA GLY A 243 9.45 -13.19 13.34
C GLY A 243 8.61 -11.95 13.71
N GLU A 244 8.89 -10.79 13.12
CA GLU A 244 8.10 -9.58 13.30
C GLU A 244 6.98 -9.50 12.25
N VAL A 245 5.79 -9.12 12.68
CA VAL A 245 4.68 -8.78 11.77
C VAL A 245 4.77 -7.31 11.41
N VAL A 246 4.64 -7.02 10.12
CA VAL A 246 4.65 -5.68 9.56
C VAL A 246 3.32 -5.42 8.88
N SER A 247 2.67 -4.32 9.21
CA SER A 247 1.50 -3.83 8.46
C SER A 247 1.96 -2.99 7.27
N ILE A 248 1.43 -3.29 6.10
CA ILE A 248 1.66 -2.51 4.88
C ILE A 248 0.32 -1.98 4.37
N HIS A 249 0.36 -1.02 3.46
CA HIS A 249 -0.81 -0.53 2.74
C HIS A 249 -1.97 0.03 3.59
N ASN A 250 -1.66 0.85 4.59
CA ASN A 250 -2.58 1.40 5.58
C ASN A 250 -3.29 2.67 5.06
N TYR A 251 -3.94 2.58 3.91
CA TYR A 251 -4.41 3.74 3.14
C TYR A 251 -5.80 4.27 3.48
N GLU A 252 -6.56 3.56 4.32
CA GLU A 252 -7.94 3.91 4.67
C GLU A 252 -8.08 4.06 6.18
N LEU A 253 -8.18 5.29 6.68
CA LEU A 253 -8.31 5.67 8.09
C LEU A 253 -9.61 6.41 8.42
N PHE A 254 -9.89 6.53 9.72
CA PHE A 254 -10.92 7.38 10.33
C PHE A 254 -12.36 7.04 9.97
N HIS A 255 -12.58 5.81 9.53
CA HIS A 255 -13.91 5.36 9.24
C HIS A 255 -14.67 4.99 10.51
N ASP A 256 -15.97 5.23 10.48
CA ASP A 256 -16.84 4.79 11.55
C ASP A 256 -17.06 3.27 11.45
N ILE A 257 -16.39 2.54 12.34
CA ILE A 257 -16.61 1.10 12.55
C ILE A 257 -17.89 0.86 13.40
N GLY A 258 -18.56 1.93 13.83
CA GLY A 258 -19.76 1.99 14.65
C GLY A 258 -21.03 1.44 13.98
N GLY A 259 -21.05 0.12 13.77
CA GLY A 259 -22.27 -0.62 13.51
C GLY A 259 -22.30 -1.33 12.16
N PHE A 260 -21.51 -2.40 12.03
CA PHE A 260 -21.78 -3.66 11.28
C PHE A 260 -22.50 -3.62 9.92
N ARG A 261 -22.57 -2.48 9.20
CA ARG A 261 -23.23 -2.41 7.88
C ARG A 261 -22.33 -2.81 6.72
N PHE A 262 -21.04 -3.00 6.98
CA PHE A 262 -20.09 -3.56 6.03
C PHE A 262 -19.48 -4.81 6.70
N GLY A 263 -19.73 -5.99 6.13
CA GLY A 263 -19.25 -7.27 6.65
C GLY A 263 -17.72 -7.34 6.61
N PHE A 264 -17.07 -6.78 7.62
CA PHE A 264 -15.62 -6.62 7.64
C PHE A 264 -14.88 -7.92 7.86
N VAL A 265 -14.07 -8.23 6.85
CA VAL A 265 -12.90 -9.10 6.72
C VAL A 265 -12.51 -9.96 7.93
N GLU A 266 -12.32 -11.23 7.63
CA GLU A 266 -12.03 -12.30 8.57
C GLU A 266 -10.73 -12.02 9.37
N PRO A 267 -10.79 -12.00 10.72
CA PRO A 267 -9.59 -11.90 11.55
C PRO A 267 -8.52 -12.90 11.14
N ILE A 268 -7.24 -12.50 11.18
CA ILE A 268 -6.16 -13.34 10.64
C ILE A 268 -6.13 -14.74 11.26
N PHE A 269 -6.50 -14.86 12.54
CA PHE A 269 -6.48 -16.14 13.22
C PHE A 269 -7.48 -17.13 12.62
N LEU A 270 -8.64 -16.67 12.14
CA LEU A 270 -9.62 -17.52 11.44
C LEU A 270 -9.09 -17.93 10.07
N SER A 271 -8.49 -17.00 9.32
CA SER A 271 -7.87 -17.30 8.02
C SER A 271 -6.75 -18.33 8.14
N LEU A 272 -5.84 -18.16 9.10
CA LEU A 272 -4.76 -19.11 9.36
C LEU A 272 -5.27 -20.44 9.92
N TRP A 273 -6.28 -20.42 10.80
CA TRP A 273 -6.91 -21.64 11.29
C TRP A 273 -7.50 -22.47 10.16
N ARG A 274 -8.22 -21.86 9.21
CA ARG A 274 -8.80 -22.58 8.05
C ARG A 274 -7.74 -23.26 7.19
N ARG A 275 -6.53 -22.69 7.13
CA ARG A 275 -5.38 -23.30 6.43
C ARG A 275 -4.77 -24.44 7.24
N LEU A 276 -4.75 -24.33 8.57
CA LEU A 276 -4.13 -25.33 9.44
C LEU A 276 -5.05 -26.47 9.87
N ARG A 277 -6.37 -26.30 9.78
CA ARG A 277 -7.35 -27.31 10.20
C ARG A 277 -7.11 -28.62 9.46
N GLY A 278 -7.07 -29.71 10.21
CA GLY A 278 -6.89 -31.06 9.73
C GLY A 278 -8.21 -31.82 9.59
N ALA A 279 -8.10 -33.14 9.58
CA ALA A 279 -9.26 -34.03 9.57
C ALA A 279 -9.76 -34.39 10.98
N GLN A 280 -9.10 -33.91 12.03
CA GLN A 280 -9.36 -34.29 13.43
C GLN A 280 -10.10 -33.17 14.19
N PRO A 281 -11.43 -33.26 14.38
CA PRO A 281 -12.22 -32.14 14.90
C PRO A 281 -11.83 -31.66 16.30
N LYS A 282 -11.30 -32.56 17.15
CA LYS A 282 -10.85 -32.21 18.51
C LYS A 282 -9.55 -31.39 18.48
N GLU A 283 -8.61 -31.77 17.63
CA GLU A 283 -7.34 -31.05 17.46
C GLU A 283 -7.60 -29.67 16.85
N ASP A 284 -8.49 -29.60 15.86
CA ASP A 284 -8.87 -28.34 15.20
C ASP A 284 -9.52 -27.34 16.15
N ARG A 285 -10.45 -27.80 17.00
CA ARG A 285 -11.07 -26.96 18.03
C ARG A 285 -10.05 -26.50 19.08
N THR A 286 -9.10 -27.36 19.43
CA THR A 286 -8.03 -27.01 20.37
C THR A 286 -7.12 -25.93 19.78
N LEU A 287 -6.75 -26.08 18.51
CA LEU A 287 -5.97 -25.08 17.78
C LEU A 287 -6.71 -23.75 17.71
N LEU A 288 -7.99 -23.75 17.30
CA LEU A 288 -8.79 -22.54 17.20
C LEU A 288 -8.89 -21.81 18.54
N ARG A 289 -9.18 -22.52 19.63
CA ARG A 289 -9.23 -21.94 20.98
C ARG A 289 -7.90 -21.29 21.35
N ARG A 290 -6.79 -21.96 21.07
CA ARG A 290 -5.45 -21.43 21.36
C ARG A 290 -5.14 -20.18 20.53
N MET A 291 -5.51 -20.17 19.25
CA MET A 291 -5.36 -19.01 18.37
C MET A 291 -6.21 -17.82 18.84
N VAL A 292 -7.46 -18.06 19.23
CA VAL A 292 -8.35 -17.03 19.78
C VAL A 292 -7.76 -16.43 21.06
N GLU A 293 -7.25 -17.26 21.96
CA GLU A 293 -6.66 -16.78 23.22
C GLU A 293 -5.40 -15.94 23.00
N GLU A 294 -4.50 -16.39 22.12
CA GLU A 294 -3.27 -15.67 21.75
C GLU A 294 -3.61 -14.33 21.07
N TYR A 295 -4.59 -14.32 20.17
CA TYR A 295 -5.08 -13.09 19.53
C TYR A 295 -5.66 -12.15 20.58
N ARG A 296 -6.58 -12.64 21.43
CA ARG A 296 -7.26 -11.85 22.45
C ARG A 296 -6.28 -11.22 23.43
N THR A 297 -5.35 -12.00 23.95
CA THR A 297 -4.35 -11.53 24.90
C THR A 297 -3.52 -10.40 24.29
N ALA A 298 -2.96 -10.62 23.09
CA ALA A 298 -2.11 -9.63 22.43
C ALA A 298 -2.89 -8.36 22.03
N TYR A 299 -4.15 -8.50 21.58
CA TYR A 299 -5.03 -7.38 21.26
C TYR A 299 -5.33 -6.55 22.52
N VAL A 300 -5.78 -7.18 23.60
CA VAL A 300 -6.13 -6.49 24.87
C VAL A 300 -4.90 -5.80 25.47
N GLU A 301 -3.75 -6.47 25.50
CA GLU A 301 -2.49 -5.89 25.96
C GLU A 301 -2.15 -4.61 25.17
N LYS A 302 -2.22 -4.67 23.84
CA LYS A 302 -1.92 -3.51 23.00
C LYS A 302 -2.93 -2.39 23.16
N ARG A 303 -4.21 -2.72 23.30
CA ARG A 303 -5.28 -1.75 23.58
C ARG A 303 -5.07 -1.02 24.91
N GLN A 304 -4.71 -1.75 25.96
CA GLN A 304 -4.38 -1.15 27.25
C GLN A 304 -3.14 -0.23 27.15
N ALA A 305 -2.12 -0.63 26.39
CA ALA A 305 -0.97 0.23 26.13
C ALA A 305 -1.35 1.51 25.37
N ILE A 306 -2.27 1.43 24.40
CA ILE A 306 -2.79 2.60 23.68
C ILE A 306 -3.57 3.52 24.62
N GLN A 307 -4.45 2.97 25.45
CA GLN A 307 -5.20 3.73 26.47
C GLN A 307 -4.28 4.43 27.46
N GLY A 308 -3.28 3.71 27.98
CA GLY A 308 -2.31 4.26 28.95
C GLY A 308 -1.45 5.39 28.38
N ARG A 309 -1.25 5.42 27.06
CA ARG A 309 -0.47 6.46 26.35
C ARG A 309 -1.35 7.32 25.44
N TRP A 310 -2.65 7.44 25.76
CA TRP A 310 -3.60 8.24 24.97
C TRP A 310 -3.10 9.66 24.69
N ARG A 311 -2.52 10.33 25.70
CA ARG A 311 -2.02 11.71 25.57
C ARG A 311 -0.94 11.85 24.48
N GLU A 312 -0.11 10.83 24.29
CA GLU A 312 0.92 10.85 23.24
C GLU A 312 0.28 10.71 21.85
N LEU A 313 -0.71 9.82 21.71
CA LEU A 313 -1.46 9.67 20.46
C LEU A 313 -2.28 10.92 20.15
N GLU A 314 -2.94 11.53 21.13
CA GLU A 314 -3.70 12.77 20.99
C GLU A 314 -2.80 13.95 20.57
N ALA A 315 -1.63 14.09 21.20
CA ALA A 315 -0.64 15.09 20.83
C ALA A 315 -0.12 14.87 19.39
N TYR A 316 0.14 13.61 19.01
CA TYR A 316 0.52 13.25 17.66
C TYR A 316 -0.57 13.64 16.64
N LEU A 317 -1.83 13.25 16.87
CA LEU A 317 -2.95 13.56 15.98
C LEU A 317 -3.16 15.09 15.87
N THR A 318 -3.05 15.82 16.98
CA THR A 318 -3.15 17.28 17.00
C THR A 318 -2.06 17.94 16.18
N ALA A 319 -0.82 17.46 16.28
CA ALA A 319 0.29 17.95 15.46
C ALA A 319 0.10 17.68 13.96
N HIS A 320 -0.76 16.72 13.61
CA HIS A 320 -1.07 16.33 12.23
C HIS A 320 -2.49 16.75 11.81
N GLN A 321 -3.08 17.77 12.44
CA GLN A 321 -4.43 18.23 12.11
C GLN A 321 -4.63 18.54 10.61
N GLN A 322 -3.65 19.15 9.94
CA GLN A 322 -3.74 19.46 8.51
C GLN A 322 -3.74 18.20 7.66
N ALA A 323 -2.93 17.20 8.02
CA ALA A 323 -2.90 15.91 7.34
C ALA A 323 -4.24 15.18 7.44
N ILE A 324 -4.86 15.23 8.62
CA ILE A 324 -6.18 14.66 8.87
C ILE A 324 -7.24 15.38 8.04
N GLN A 325 -7.20 16.73 8.00
CA GLN A 325 -8.12 17.56 7.23
C GLN A 325 -7.99 17.29 5.71
N ASP A 326 -6.75 17.23 5.20
CA ASP A 326 -6.45 16.94 3.79
C ASP A 326 -6.96 15.54 3.39
N TYR A 327 -6.77 14.55 4.28
CA TYR A 327 -7.16 13.16 4.03
C TYR A 327 -8.69 12.95 4.11
N GLY A 328 -9.34 13.52 5.13
CA GLY A 328 -10.78 13.37 5.35
C GLY A 328 -11.66 14.10 4.34
N SER A 329 -11.06 14.87 3.42
CA SER A 329 -11.68 15.88 2.55
C SER A 329 -12.37 16.99 3.36
N GLU A 330 -12.80 18.09 2.71
CA GLU A 330 -13.47 19.24 3.35
C GLU A 330 -14.70 18.87 4.23
N LYS A 331 -15.17 17.62 4.19
CA LYS A 331 -16.34 17.11 4.91
C LYS A 331 -16.08 16.59 6.32
N GLN A 332 -14.83 16.32 6.71
CA GLN A 332 -14.50 15.80 8.04
C GLN A 332 -13.79 16.86 8.90
N ASP A 333 -14.37 17.19 10.06
CA ASP A 333 -13.71 18.01 11.08
C ASP A 333 -12.68 17.15 11.83
N TRP A 334 -11.40 17.56 11.83
CA TRP A 334 -10.34 16.83 12.52
C TRP A 334 -10.65 16.58 13.99
N ARG A 335 -11.39 17.48 14.66
CA ARG A 335 -11.78 17.29 16.07
C ARG A 335 -12.75 16.13 16.23
N ALA A 336 -13.72 16.02 15.33
CA ALA A 336 -14.66 14.91 15.31
C ALA A 336 -13.93 13.59 15.05
N VAL A 337 -12.92 13.59 14.17
CA VAL A 337 -12.05 12.43 13.94
C VAL A 337 -11.31 12.02 15.22
N VAL A 338 -10.65 12.97 15.89
CA VAL A 338 -9.90 12.69 17.13
C VAL A 338 -10.83 12.18 18.25
N GLU A 339 -12.02 12.77 18.40
CA GLU A 339 -12.99 12.29 19.38
C GLU A 339 -13.48 10.89 19.05
N ALA A 340 -13.76 10.57 17.78
CA ALA A 340 -14.14 9.21 17.38
C ALA A 340 -13.01 8.20 17.64
N ILE A 341 -11.75 8.58 17.41
CA ILE A 341 -10.57 7.76 17.77
C ILE A 341 -10.50 7.57 19.28
N ARG A 342 -10.77 8.61 20.06
CA ARG A 342 -10.79 8.56 21.54
C ARG A 342 -11.86 7.60 22.04
N GLU A 343 -13.10 7.77 21.58
CA GLU A 343 -14.20 6.87 21.91
C GLU A 343 -13.81 5.42 21.60
N ARG A 344 -13.25 5.17 20.42
CA ARG A 344 -12.76 3.83 20.05
C ARG A 344 -11.64 3.36 20.95
N ALA A 345 -10.69 4.20 21.35
CA ALA A 345 -9.59 3.84 22.25
C ALA A 345 -10.08 3.43 23.64
N PHE A 346 -11.10 4.09 24.18
CA PHE A 346 -11.62 3.82 25.53
C PHE A 346 -12.75 2.78 25.59
N ARG A 347 -13.18 2.21 24.45
CA ARG A 347 -14.02 1.00 24.44
C ARG A 347 -13.34 -0.15 25.17
N ASP A 348 -14.11 -0.92 25.93
CA ASP A 348 -13.66 -2.16 26.56
C ASP A 348 -13.17 -3.14 25.49
N PRO A 349 -11.85 -3.45 25.45
CA PRO A 349 -11.30 -4.32 24.42
C PRO A 349 -11.77 -5.77 24.55
N THR A 350 -12.16 -6.22 25.75
CA THR A 350 -12.69 -7.57 25.95
C THR A 350 -14.06 -7.71 25.31
N ARG A 351 -14.96 -6.77 25.62
CA ARG A 351 -16.29 -6.72 25.02
C ARG A 351 -16.22 -6.59 23.50
N TRP A 352 -15.27 -5.82 22.97
CA TRP A 352 -15.08 -5.70 21.53
C TRP A 352 -14.74 -7.03 20.86
N ILE A 353 -13.82 -7.81 21.44
CA ILE A 353 -13.46 -9.13 20.92
C ILE A 353 -14.66 -10.08 20.99
N GLN A 354 -15.46 -10.04 22.05
CA GLN A 354 -16.69 -10.83 22.13
C GLN A 354 -17.63 -10.51 20.97
N THR A 355 -17.89 -9.22 20.72
CA THR A 355 -18.72 -8.78 19.59
C THR A 355 -18.15 -9.25 18.24
N LEU A 356 -16.82 -9.20 18.07
CA LEU A 356 -16.16 -9.71 16.86
C LEU A 356 -16.41 -11.21 16.67
N LEU A 357 -16.23 -12.02 17.72
CA LEU A 357 -16.43 -13.47 17.65
C LEU A 357 -17.90 -13.83 17.41
N GLU A 358 -18.84 -13.10 18.02
CA GLU A 358 -20.27 -13.26 17.79
C GLU A 358 -20.65 -12.98 16.33
N ALA A 359 -20.07 -11.93 15.72
CA ALA A 359 -20.31 -11.60 14.32
C ALA A 359 -19.88 -12.72 13.35
N TYR A 360 -18.88 -13.51 13.73
CA TYR A 360 -18.36 -14.62 12.92
C TYR A 360 -18.97 -15.98 13.26
N ARG A 361 -19.68 -16.11 14.38
CA ARG A 361 -20.24 -17.39 14.86
C ARG A 361 -21.21 -18.02 13.87
N GLY A 362 -21.97 -17.22 13.12
CA GLY A 362 -22.87 -17.72 12.06
C GLY A 362 -22.14 -18.44 10.93
N SER A 363 -20.90 -18.03 10.62
CA SER A 363 -20.06 -18.66 9.58
C SER A 363 -19.09 -19.69 10.15
N HIS A 364 -18.79 -19.62 11.45
CA HIS A 364 -17.82 -20.47 12.14
C HIS A 364 -18.38 -20.93 13.50
N PRO A 365 -19.26 -21.95 13.52
CA PRO A 365 -19.87 -22.46 14.75
C PRO A 365 -18.85 -23.12 15.71
N GLU A 366 -17.62 -23.37 15.25
CA GLU A 366 -16.54 -23.94 16.07
C GLU A 366 -15.86 -22.92 16.99
N LEU A 367 -16.14 -21.62 16.82
CA LEU A 367 -15.62 -20.57 17.67
C LEU A 367 -15.99 -20.81 19.14
N PRO A 368 -15.07 -20.59 20.10
CA PRO A 368 -15.38 -20.75 21.51
C PRO A 368 -16.45 -19.74 21.97
N ASP A 369 -17.21 -20.15 22.98
CA ASP A 369 -17.97 -19.21 23.80
C ASP A 369 -16.97 -18.39 24.64
N VAL A 370 -17.12 -17.07 24.66
CA VAL A 370 -16.17 -16.13 25.28
C VAL A 370 -16.82 -15.28 26.34
#